data_AF-B3DPM7-F1
#
_entry.id   AF-B3DPM7-F1
#
_cell.length_a   1.000
_cell.length_b   1.000
_cell.length_c   1.000
_cell.angle_alpha   90.00
_cell.angle_beta   90.00
_cell.angle_gamma   90.00
#
_symmetry.space_group_name_H-M   'P 1'
#
loop_
_entity.id
_entity.type
_entity.pdbx_description
1 polymer ?
#
loop_
_entity_poly.entity_id
_entity_poly.type
_entity_poly.pdbx_seq_one_letter_code
_entity_poly.pdbx_strand_id
1 'polypeptide(L)'
;MFSLEERSRAVELYLTTPMTTAQVVECLGYPTRQCLERWLAMDPRYAGRMAKPIIPLETRRKAIELVLGGMQQKQAAKQLGVSVGAVHNWVRAYRRGGMAALQPRMYFVKSVFRV
;
A
#
# COMPACT_ATOMS: atom_id res chain seq x y z
N MET A 1 5.25 -17.29 -21.51
CA MET A 1 5.99 -16.17 -20.88
C MET A 1 5.56 -14.92 -21.63
N PHE A 2 5.07 -13.89 -20.94
CA PHE A 2 4.65 -12.64 -21.59
C PHE A 2 5.88 -11.79 -21.90
N SER A 3 5.89 -11.17 -23.08
CA SER A 3 6.91 -10.21 -23.49
C SER A 3 6.82 -8.92 -22.67
N LEU A 4 7.92 -8.16 -22.66
CA LEU A 4 7.95 -6.84 -22.04
C LEU A 4 6.94 -5.90 -22.72
N GLU A 5 6.75 -6.03 -24.03
CA GLU A 5 5.81 -5.23 -24.81
C GLU A 5 4.36 -5.52 -24.41
N GLU A 6 3.98 -6.80 -24.32
CA GLU A 6 2.65 -7.22 -23.86
C GLU A 6 2.36 -6.71 -22.44
N ARG A 7 3.35 -6.79 -21.55
CA ARG A 7 3.24 -6.26 -20.19
C ARG A 7 3.07 -4.74 -20.19
N SER A 8 3.90 -4.00 -20.93
CA SER A 8 3.81 -2.55 -21.02
C SER A 8 2.46 -2.12 -21.58
N ARG A 9 1.98 -2.77 -22.64
CA ARG A 9 0.66 -2.49 -23.23
C ARG A 9 -0.48 -2.64 -22.23
N ALA A 10 -0.48 -3.72 -21.43
CA ALA A 10 -1.53 -3.95 -20.44
C ALA A 10 -1.47 -2.93 -19.28
N VAL A 11 -0.27 -2.56 -18.83
CA VAL A 11 -0.07 -1.56 -17.77
C VAL A 11 -0.45 -0.16 -18.26
N GLU A 12 -0.02 0.25 -19.46
CA GLU A 12 -0.38 1.54 -20.05
C GLU A 12 -1.90 1.65 -20.23
N LEU A 13 -2.53 0.64 -20.81
CA LEU A 13 -3.98 0.64 -21.03
C LEU A 13 -4.75 0.86 -19.72
N TYR A 14 -4.34 0.19 -18.63
CA TYR A 14 -4.95 0.40 -17.32
C TYR A 14 -4.71 1.82 -16.76
N LEU A 15 -3.53 2.39 -16.95
CA LEU A 15 -3.18 3.71 -16.39
C LEU A 15 -3.82 4.88 -17.14
N THR A 16 -4.03 4.74 -18.45
CA THR A 16 -4.55 5.81 -19.32
C THR A 16 -6.06 5.77 -19.50
N THR A 17 -6.74 4.71 -19.06
CA THR A 17 -8.19 4.56 -19.21
C THR A 17 -8.89 4.37 -17.85
N PRO A 18 -10.17 4.74 -17.72
CA PRO A 18 -10.95 4.49 -16.50
C PRO A 18 -11.46 3.04 -16.43
N MET A 19 -10.67 2.07 -16.91
CA MET A 19 -11.02 0.65 -16.91
C MET A 19 -10.56 -0.05 -15.63
N THR A 20 -11.35 -1.03 -15.20
CA THR A 20 -10.94 -1.97 -14.15
C THR A 20 -9.93 -2.98 -14.69
N THR A 21 -9.19 -3.66 -13.80
CA THR A 21 -8.28 -4.74 -14.20
C THR A 21 -9.01 -5.88 -14.94
N ALA A 22 -10.28 -6.12 -14.62
CA ALA A 22 -11.09 -7.11 -15.34
C ALA A 22 -11.39 -6.66 -16.78
N GLN A 23 -11.78 -5.41 -16.98
CA GLN A 23 -12.07 -4.85 -18.30
C GLN A 23 -10.82 -4.79 -19.19
N VAL A 24 -9.65 -4.47 -18.62
CA VAL A 24 -8.38 -4.50 -19.37
C VAL A 24 -8.04 -5.92 -19.85
N VAL A 25 -8.24 -6.92 -18.99
CA VAL A 25 -8.01 -8.33 -19.32
C VAL A 25 -9.00 -8.82 -20.38
N GLU A 26 -10.27 -8.44 -20.26
CA GLU A 26 -11.30 -8.75 -21.25
C GLU A 26 -11.00 -8.10 -22.62
N CYS A 27 -10.51 -6.87 -22.62
CA CYS A 27 -10.16 -6.13 -23.84
C CYS A 27 -8.96 -6.72 -24.58
N LEU A 28 -7.93 -7.17 -23.85
CA LEU A 28 -6.71 -7.70 -24.43
C LEU A 28 -6.73 -9.22 -24.63
N GLY A 29 -7.61 -9.95 -23.94
CA GLY A 29 -7.62 -11.42 -23.91
C GLY A 29 -6.48 -12.04 -23.09
N TYR A 30 -5.62 -11.20 -22.51
CA TYR A 30 -4.50 -11.53 -21.63
C TYR A 30 -4.13 -10.28 -20.82
N PRO A 31 -3.31 -10.36 -19.76
CA PRO A 31 -2.98 -11.55 -18.98
C PRO A 31 -4.17 -11.93 -18.07
N THR A 32 -3.97 -12.76 -17.04
CA THR A 32 -5.00 -12.89 -15.98
C THR A 32 -5.05 -11.63 -15.10
N ARG A 33 -6.19 -11.39 -14.45
CA ARG A 33 -6.35 -10.24 -13.52
C ARG A 33 -5.23 -10.16 -12.48
N GLN A 34 -4.85 -11.29 -11.90
CA GLN A 34 -3.79 -11.37 -10.89
C GLN A 34 -2.41 -11.04 -11.46
N CYS A 35 -2.12 -11.44 -12.71
CA CYS A 35 -0.87 -11.07 -13.36
C CYS A 35 -0.81 -9.55 -13.60
N LEU A 36 -1.91 -8.95 -14.07
CA LEU A 36 -1.99 -7.51 -14.27
C LEU A 36 -1.82 -6.74 -12.95
N GLU A 37 -2.48 -7.19 -11.87
CA GLU A 37 -2.31 -6.60 -10.52
C GLU A 37 -0.85 -6.66 -10.04
N ARG A 38 -0.15 -7.78 -10.27
CA ARG A 38 1.29 -7.90 -9.94
C ARG A 38 2.16 -6.97 -10.78
N TRP A 39 1.87 -6.82 -12.07
CA TRP A 39 2.63 -5.93 -12.95
C TRP A 39 2.44 -4.47 -12.57
N LEU A 40 1.20 -4.08 -12.26
CA LEU A 40 0.86 -2.77 -11.74
C LEU A 40 1.54 -2.50 -10.40
N ALA A 41 1.55 -3.44 -9.46
CA ALA A 41 2.25 -3.28 -8.18
C ALA A 41 3.77 -3.04 -8.33
N MET A 42 4.37 -3.49 -9.44
CA MET A 42 5.77 -3.23 -9.78
C MET A 42 6.00 -1.93 -10.57
N ASP A 43 4.94 -1.31 -11.12
CA ASP A 43 5.05 -0.04 -11.84
C ASP A 43 5.08 1.13 -10.84
N PRO A 44 6.12 2.00 -10.85
CA PRO A 44 6.23 3.11 -9.89
C PRO A 44 5.02 4.06 -9.88
N ARG A 45 4.37 4.26 -11.03
CA ARG A 45 3.21 5.16 -11.18
C ARG A 45 1.98 4.60 -10.47
N TYR A 46 1.86 3.28 -10.42
CA TYR A 46 0.77 2.58 -9.75
C TYR A 46 1.11 2.22 -8.29
N ALA A 47 2.36 1.88 -7.99
CA ALA A 47 2.84 1.66 -6.62
C ALA A 47 2.55 2.86 -5.72
N GLY A 48 2.67 4.09 -6.23
CA GLY A 48 2.26 5.31 -5.52
C GLY A 48 0.76 5.40 -5.19
N ARG A 49 -0.12 4.77 -6.00
CA ARG A 49 -1.56 4.65 -5.73
C ARG A 49 -1.85 3.56 -4.69
N MET A 50 -1.14 2.43 -4.74
CA MET A 50 -1.26 1.34 -3.76
C MET A 50 -0.65 1.70 -2.39
N ALA A 51 0.36 2.58 -2.38
CA ALA A 51 1.11 2.94 -1.18
C ALA A 51 0.38 3.93 -0.26
N LYS A 52 -0.89 4.28 -0.52
CA LYS A 52 -1.70 4.98 0.48
C LYS A 52 -2.27 3.94 1.46
N PRO A 53 -1.68 3.76 2.66
CA PRO A 53 -2.35 2.96 3.67
C PRO A 53 -3.73 3.56 3.92
N ILE A 54 -4.76 2.69 4.02
CA ILE A 54 -6.15 3.08 4.34
C ILE A 54 -6.20 4.05 5.53
N ILE A 55 -5.27 3.85 6.48
CA ILE A 55 -5.03 4.76 7.59
C ILE A 55 -3.68 5.47 7.38
N PRO A 56 -3.66 6.79 7.19
CA PRO A 56 -2.44 7.59 7.01
C PRO A 56 -1.43 7.40 8.13
N LEU A 57 -0.13 7.57 7.80
CA LEU A 57 0.95 7.52 8.79
C LEU A 57 0.76 8.57 9.90
N GLU A 58 0.18 9.72 9.57
CA GLU A 58 -0.14 10.79 10.52
C GLU A 58 -1.10 10.30 11.61
N THR A 59 -2.13 9.54 11.24
CA THR A 59 -3.06 8.94 12.19
C THR A 59 -2.35 7.95 13.11
N ARG A 60 -1.41 7.16 12.58
CA ARG A 60 -0.60 6.22 13.38
C ARG A 60 0.29 6.97 14.38
N ARG A 61 0.94 8.05 13.94
CA ARG A 61 1.76 8.92 14.80
C ARG A 61 0.95 9.51 15.93
N LYS A 62 -0.20 10.11 15.61
CA LYS A 62 -1.11 10.69 16.61
C LYS A 62 -1.59 9.65 17.63
N ALA A 63 -1.84 8.41 17.20
CA ALA A 63 -2.16 7.32 18.12
C ALA A 63 -1.03 7.03 19.12
N ILE A 64 0.23 7.08 18.67
CA ILE A 64 1.39 6.89 19.55
C ILE A 64 1.54 8.08 20.51
N GLU A 65 1.46 9.31 20.04
CA GLU A 65 1.54 10.53 20.87
C GLU A 65 0.50 10.51 21.98
N LEU A 66 -0.76 10.18 21.66
CA LEU A 66 -1.83 10.07 22.65
C LEU A 66 -1.52 8.99 23.71
N VAL A 67 -1.08 7.81 23.28
CA VAL A 67 -0.79 6.69 24.20
C VAL A 67 0.43 6.97 25.07
N LEU A 68 1.47 7.61 24.52
CA LEU A 68 2.63 8.06 25.29
C LEU A 68 2.29 9.19 26.27
N GLY A 69 1.32 10.04 25.91
CA GLY A 69 0.72 11.03 26.81
C GLY A 69 -0.19 10.46 27.90
N GLY A 70 -0.22 9.14 28.09
CA GLY A 70 -0.99 8.46 29.14
C GLY A 70 -2.42 8.09 28.75
N MET A 71 -2.86 8.37 27.52
CA MET A 71 -4.19 7.99 27.07
C MET A 71 -4.31 6.48 26.88
N GLN A 72 -5.41 5.89 27.36
CA GLN A 72 -5.69 4.48 27.11
C GLN A 72 -5.91 4.22 25.61
N GLN A 73 -5.38 3.10 25.11
CA GLN A 73 -5.47 2.73 23.69
C GLN A 73 -6.91 2.67 23.17
N LYS A 74 -7.88 2.25 24.00
CA LYS A 74 -9.30 2.21 23.65
C LYS A 74 -9.87 3.62 23.40
N GLN A 75 -9.43 4.61 24.17
CA GLN A 75 -9.84 5.99 24.02
C GLN A 75 -9.18 6.64 22.80
N ALA A 76 -7.88 6.39 22.58
CA ALA A 76 -7.18 6.84 21.37
C ALA A 76 -7.82 6.27 20.10
N ALA A 77 -8.20 4.99 20.11
CA ALA A 77 -8.90 4.34 19.00
C ALA A 77 -10.25 5.01 18.69
N LYS A 78 -11.05 5.27 19.73
CA LYS A 78 -12.34 5.98 19.60
C LYS A 78 -12.15 7.39 19.03
N GLN A 79 -11.17 8.14 19.51
CA GLN A 79 -10.91 9.51 19.06
C GLN A 79 -10.42 9.58 17.60
N LEU A 80 -9.70 8.55 17.14
CA LEU A 80 -9.15 8.49 15.79
C LEU A 80 -10.06 7.76 14.79
N GLY A 81 -11.19 7.19 15.23
CA GLY A 81 -12.09 6.42 14.38
C GLY A 81 -11.49 5.12 13.85
N VAL A 82 -10.57 4.51 14.61
CA VAL A 82 -9.85 3.28 14.22
C VAL A 82 -10.11 2.16 15.21
N SER A 83 -9.75 0.93 14.85
CA SER A 83 -9.91 -0.20 15.76
C SER A 83 -8.86 -0.18 16.87
N VAL A 84 -9.24 -0.67 18.06
CA VAL A 84 -8.32 -0.84 19.20
C VAL A 84 -7.14 -1.74 18.85
N GLY A 85 -7.39 -2.80 18.06
CA GLY A 85 -6.35 -3.70 17.56
C GLY A 85 -5.32 -3.00 16.67
N ALA A 86 -5.74 -2.02 15.85
CA ALA A 86 -4.81 -1.23 15.04
C ALA A 86 -3.89 -0.39 15.94
N VAL A 87 -4.45 0.31 16.93
CA VAL A 87 -3.67 1.09 17.91
C VAL A 87 -2.69 0.20 18.68
N HIS A 88 -3.13 -0.96 19.16
CA HIS A 88 -2.26 -1.93 19.82
C HIS A 88 -1.10 -2.35 18.91
N ASN A 89 -1.37 -2.72 17.66
CA ASN A 89 -0.33 -3.13 16.71
C ASN A 89 0.67 -2.01 16.43
N TRP A 90 0.23 -0.76 16.30
CA TRP A 90 1.12 0.39 16.12
C TRP A 90 1.98 0.65 17.35
N VAL A 91 1.40 0.61 18.55
CA VAL A 91 2.15 0.77 19.81
C VAL A 91 3.20 -0.33 19.94
N ARG A 92 2.85 -1.58 19.61
CA ARG A 92 3.77 -2.71 19.61
C ARG A 92 4.90 -2.52 18.59
N ALA A 93 4.60 -2.04 17.39
CA ALA A 93 5.59 -1.76 16.36
C ALA A 93 6.53 -0.62 16.78
N TYR A 94 5.98 0.47 17.32
CA TYR A 94 6.75 1.60 17.83
C TYR A 94 7.71 1.19 18.95
N ARG A 95 7.26 0.37 19.90
CA ARG A 95 8.13 -0.15 20.97
C ARG A 95 9.27 -1.03 20.46
N ARG A 96 9.13 -1.66 19.30
CA ARG A 96 10.15 -2.54 18.70
C ARG A 96 11.14 -1.81 17.80
N GLY A 97 10.70 -0.78 17.07
CA GLY A 97 11.50 -0.16 16.02
C GLY A 97 11.26 1.34 15.82
N GLY A 98 10.68 2.00 16.82
CA GLY A 98 10.42 3.44 16.81
C GLY A 98 9.50 3.88 15.66
N MET A 99 9.63 5.14 15.25
CA MET A 99 8.80 5.74 14.21
C MET A 99 8.95 5.09 12.84
N ALA A 100 10.12 4.52 12.53
CA ALA A 100 10.36 3.82 11.28
C ALA A 100 9.47 2.58 11.12
N ALA A 101 9.15 1.90 12.23
CA ALA A 101 8.28 0.72 12.24
C ALA A 101 6.78 1.04 12.01
N LEU A 102 6.37 2.31 12.11
CA LEU A 102 5.01 2.75 11.81
C LEU A 102 4.79 3.00 10.32
N GLN A 103 5.86 3.22 9.56
CA GLN A 103 5.76 3.36 8.13
C GLN A 103 5.19 2.07 7.54
N PRO A 104 4.23 2.15 6.60
CA PRO A 104 3.95 1.02 5.75
C PRO A 104 5.29 0.54 5.19
N ARG A 105 5.51 -0.77 5.18
CA ARG A 105 6.63 -1.34 4.45
C ARG A 105 6.32 -1.02 2.98
N MET A 106 6.75 0.16 2.53
CA MET A 106 6.82 0.45 1.12
C MET A 106 7.65 -0.71 0.60
N TYR A 107 7.09 -1.46 -0.35
CA TYR A 107 7.96 -2.21 -1.24
C TYR A 107 8.78 -1.13 -1.94
N PHE A 108 9.87 -0.70 -1.30
CA PHE A 108 11.01 -0.16 -1.99
C PHE A 108 11.33 -1.29 -2.97
N VAL A 109 10.94 -1.10 -4.22
CA VAL A 109 11.45 -1.84 -5.36
C VAL A 109 12.95 -1.58 -5.38
N LYS A 110 13.68 -2.22 -4.46
CA LYS A 110 15.09 -2.47 -4.63
C LYS A 110 15.18 -3.38 -5.84
N SER A 111 15.99 -2.93 -6.81
CA SER A 111 16.45 -3.68 -7.98
C SER A 111 15.56 -3.61 -9.21
N VAL A 112 15.64 -2.50 -9.94
CA VAL A 112 15.80 -2.54 -11.41
C VAL A 112 16.76 -1.44 -11.84
N PHE A 113 17.97 -1.43 -11.29
CA PHE A 113 19.18 -0.89 -11.94
C PHE A 113 20.37 -1.53 -11.22
N ARG A 114 20.68 -2.77 -11.61
CA ARG A 114 22.05 -3.26 -11.49
C ARG A 114 22.30 -4.18 -12.68
N VAL A 115 23.17 -3.66 -13.54
CA VAL A 115 23.77 -4.20 -14.78
C VAL A 115 22.81 -4.61 -15.90
#